data_AF-A0A7S0HH86-F1
#
_entry.id   AF-A0A7S0HH86-F1
#
_cell.length_a   1.000
_cell.length_b   1.000
_cell.length_c   1.000
_cell.angle_alpha   90.00
_cell.angle_beta   90.00
_cell.angle_gamma   90.00
#
_symmetry.space_group_name_H-M   'P 1'
#
loop_
_entity.id
_entity.type
_entity.pdbx_description
1 polymer ?
#
loop_
_entity_poly.entity_id
_entity_poly.type
_entity_poly.pdbx_seq_one_letter_code
_entity_poly.pdbx_strand_id
1 'polypeptide(L)'
;PDEVIRNPTNPIDPLKEPLDSWAREPMRVTSVDGHADGITHINFRGDSLITGGRDRLIRIWSVEAKDGSPFPECRRVLEGHTSNLRCAEMQRGIMTSGGEATGRIWNFETGKQTGTFDGHDHYISG
;
A
#
# COMPACT_ATOMS: atom_id res chain seq x y z
N PRO A 1 -5.13 15.77 60.71
CA PRO A 1 -5.29 14.33 60.99
C PRO A 1 -6.49 13.81 60.21
N ASP A 2 -6.24 13.45 58.95
CA ASP A 2 -7.16 12.65 58.13
C ASP A 2 -6.32 11.59 57.44
N GLU A 3 -6.57 10.35 57.83
CA GLU A 3 -5.83 9.17 57.43
C GLU A 3 -6.32 8.72 56.05
N VAL A 4 -5.45 8.85 55.04
CA VAL A 4 -5.74 8.39 53.68
C VAL A 4 -5.81 6.86 53.69
N ILE A 5 -7.02 6.32 53.55
CA ILE A 5 -7.28 4.89 53.43
C ILE A 5 -6.58 4.37 52.17
N ARG A 6 -5.48 3.63 52.35
CA ARG A 6 -4.76 2.96 51.27
C ARG A 6 -5.51 1.68 50.90
N ASN A 7 -6.02 1.61 49.68
CA ASN A 7 -6.58 0.39 49.11
C ASN A 7 -5.42 -0.51 48.60
N PRO A 8 -5.18 -1.71 49.17
CA PRO A 8 -3.96 -2.49 48.88
C PRO A 8 -3.96 -3.19 47.52
N THR A 9 -5.02 -3.09 46.72
CA THR A 9 -5.18 -3.89 45.49
C THR A 9 -5.24 -3.07 44.20
N ASN A 10 -4.86 -1.79 44.20
CA ASN A 10 -4.74 -1.04 42.95
C ASN A 10 -3.31 -1.18 42.38
N PRO A 11 -3.08 -1.96 41.30
CA PRO A 11 -1.73 -2.21 40.78
C PRO A 11 -1.16 -1.01 40.01
N ILE A 12 -1.99 -0.01 39.75
CA ILE A 12 -1.66 1.14 38.91
C ILE A 12 -1.28 2.28 39.83
N ASP A 13 0.01 2.34 40.17
CA ASP A 13 0.64 3.53 40.76
C ASP A 13 0.77 4.58 39.64
N PRO A 14 -0.03 5.67 39.65
CA PRO A 14 -0.06 6.64 38.55
C PRO A 14 1.25 7.42 38.39
N LEU A 15 2.18 7.28 39.35
CA LEU A 15 3.46 7.99 39.37
C LEU A 15 4.63 7.16 38.80
N LYS A 16 4.38 5.94 38.30
CA LYS A 16 5.42 5.09 37.67
C LYS A 16 5.44 5.10 36.15
N GLU A 17 4.36 5.51 35.51
CA GLU A 17 4.32 5.60 34.05
C GLU A 17 4.84 6.97 33.61
N PRO A 18 5.81 7.06 32.69
CA PRO A 18 6.21 8.33 32.10
C PRO A 18 4.99 9.02 31.51
N LEU A 19 4.86 10.33 31.72
CA LEU A 19 3.75 11.18 31.24
C LEU A 19 3.57 11.13 29.69
N ASP A 20 4.50 10.49 29.00
CA ASP A 20 4.64 10.38 27.54
C ASP A 20 4.39 8.96 27.00
N SER A 21 3.79 8.04 27.75
CA SER A 21 3.49 6.67 27.26
C SER A 21 2.50 6.62 26.08
N TRP A 22 1.89 7.75 25.73
CA TRP A 22 1.06 7.96 24.53
C TRP A 22 1.79 8.67 23.38
N ALA A 23 3.04 9.11 23.59
CA ALA A 23 3.87 9.71 22.56
C ALA A 23 4.17 8.62 21.52
N ARG A 24 3.30 8.51 20.53
CA ARG A 24 3.51 7.66 19.36
C ARG A 24 4.86 8.02 18.77
N GLU A 25 5.69 7.01 18.52
CA GLU A 25 6.90 7.12 17.71
C GLU A 25 6.66 8.12 16.55
N PRO A 26 7.59 9.05 16.28
CA PRO A 26 7.38 10.05 15.24
C PRO A 26 7.04 9.36 13.93
N MET A 27 5.86 9.71 13.38
CA MET A 27 5.38 9.14 12.12
C MET A 27 6.41 9.42 11.01
N ARG A 28 7.07 8.36 10.54
CA ARG A 28 8.05 8.48 9.46
C ARG A 28 7.30 8.64 8.14
N VAL A 29 7.44 9.81 7.52
CA VAL A 29 6.89 10.10 6.18
C VAL A 29 8.02 9.97 5.17
N THR A 30 7.74 9.33 4.06
CA THR A 30 8.72 9.14 2.98
C THR A 30 8.03 9.33 1.63
N SER A 31 8.70 10.04 0.72
CA SER A 31 8.23 10.28 -0.64
C SER A 31 9.07 9.48 -1.62
N VAL A 32 8.44 8.91 -2.62
CA VAL A 32 9.13 8.16 -3.68
C VAL A 32 8.61 8.62 -5.03
N ASP A 33 9.55 9.02 -5.89
CA ASP A 33 9.25 9.40 -7.26
C ASP A 33 9.14 8.16 -8.14
N GLY A 34 8.18 8.16 -9.05
CA GLY A 34 8.07 7.07 -10.03
C GLY A 34 6.95 7.25 -11.03
N HIS A 35 5.74 7.58 -10.57
CA HIS A 35 4.65 7.83 -11.51
C HIS A 35 4.84 9.18 -12.21
N ALA A 36 4.63 9.20 -13.53
CA ALA A 36 4.78 10.41 -14.35
C ALA A 36 3.51 11.27 -14.38
N ASP A 37 2.41 10.75 -13.83
CA ASP A 37 1.11 11.42 -13.71
C ASP A 37 0.40 10.91 -12.43
N GLY A 38 -0.76 11.49 -12.10
CA GLY A 38 -1.49 11.21 -10.88
C GLY A 38 -1.77 9.72 -10.65
N ILE A 39 -1.53 9.29 -9.41
CA ILE A 39 -1.87 7.96 -8.92
C ILE A 39 -3.39 7.87 -8.76
N THR A 40 -3.99 6.85 -9.34
CA THR A 40 -5.44 6.58 -9.27
C THR A 40 -5.76 5.46 -8.29
N HIS A 41 -4.83 4.55 -8.06
CA HIS A 41 -5.03 3.35 -7.24
C HIS A 41 -3.84 3.05 -6.35
N ILE A 42 -4.13 2.56 -5.14
CA ILE A 42 -3.14 2.12 -4.16
C ILE A 42 -3.67 0.89 -3.43
N ASN A 43 -2.84 -0.14 -3.28
CA ASN A 43 -3.20 -1.38 -2.61
C ASN A 43 -1.97 -1.99 -1.90
N PHE A 44 -2.16 -2.63 -0.76
CA PHE A 44 -1.10 -3.27 0.02
C PHE A 44 -1.29 -4.78 0.10
N ARG A 45 -0.18 -5.52 0.04
CA ARG A 45 -0.14 -6.96 0.36
C ARG A 45 1.18 -7.31 1.02
N GLY A 46 1.12 -7.62 2.31
CA GLY A 46 2.33 -7.84 3.11
C GLY A 46 3.26 -6.64 2.95
N ASP A 47 4.52 -6.91 2.61
CA ASP A 47 5.56 -5.88 2.44
C ASP A 47 5.61 -5.31 1.02
N SER A 48 4.57 -5.54 0.21
CA SER A 48 4.47 -5.00 -1.14
C SER A 48 3.36 -3.96 -1.25
N LEU A 49 3.70 -2.82 -1.80
CA LEU A 49 2.79 -1.74 -2.15
C LEU A 49 2.57 -1.76 -3.67
N ILE A 50 1.34 -1.69 -4.12
CA ILE A 50 0.97 -1.60 -5.53
C ILE A 50 0.35 -0.24 -5.77
N THR A 51 0.84 0.47 -6.79
CA THR A 51 0.28 1.74 -7.21
C THR A 51 -0.04 1.71 -8.69
N GLY A 52 -1.19 2.26 -9.07
CA GLY A 52 -1.65 2.40 -10.43
C GLY A 52 -1.86 3.87 -10.78
N GLY A 53 -1.42 4.31 -11.96
CA GLY A 53 -1.44 5.73 -12.33
C GLY A 53 -2.06 6.02 -13.69
N ARG A 54 -2.34 7.32 -13.92
CA ARG A 54 -2.74 7.84 -15.23
C ARG A 54 -1.61 7.78 -16.27
N ASP A 55 -0.38 7.59 -15.82
CA ASP A 55 0.77 7.26 -16.67
C ASP A 55 0.66 5.87 -17.32
N ARG A 56 -0.42 5.13 -17.02
CA ARG A 56 -0.80 3.83 -17.58
C ARG A 56 0.07 2.69 -17.06
N LEU A 57 0.78 2.95 -15.97
CA LEU A 57 1.68 2.02 -15.34
C LEU A 57 1.08 1.48 -14.05
N ILE A 58 1.40 0.22 -13.76
CA ILE A 58 1.27 -0.33 -12.42
C ILE A 58 2.67 -0.55 -11.90
N ARG A 59 2.96 -0.01 -10.72
CA ARG A 59 4.23 -0.16 -10.04
C ARG A 59 4.05 -1.01 -8.80
N ILE A 60 4.96 -1.96 -8.60
CA ILE A 60 5.03 -2.79 -7.41
C ILE A 60 6.28 -2.37 -6.64
N TRP A 61 6.08 -1.96 -5.40
CA TRP A 61 7.09 -1.44 -4.51
C TRP A 61 7.32 -2.40 -3.35
N SER A 62 8.56 -2.56 -2.92
CA SER A 62 8.92 -3.19 -1.65
C SER A 62 8.88 -2.12 -0.58
N VAL A 63 8.07 -2.31 0.47
CA VAL A 63 7.94 -1.36 1.59
C VAL A 63 9.16 -1.43 2.49
N GLU A 64 9.75 -2.61 2.64
CA GLU A 64 11.03 -2.80 3.29
C GLU A 64 12.15 -2.81 2.25
N ALA A 65 13.11 -1.90 2.41
CA ALA A 65 14.32 -1.91 1.62
C ALA A 65 15.29 -2.97 2.17
N LYS A 66 15.84 -3.79 1.29
CA LYS A 66 16.75 -4.88 1.68
C LYS A 66 18.16 -4.41 2.05
N ASP A 67 18.50 -3.18 1.71
CA ASP A 67 19.81 -2.56 1.91
C ASP A 67 19.85 -1.58 3.11
N GLY A 68 18.75 -1.47 3.87
CA GLY A 68 18.62 -0.51 4.96
C GLY A 68 18.23 0.90 4.51
N SER A 69 17.87 1.11 3.24
CA SER A 69 17.37 2.38 2.74
C SER A 69 16.05 2.77 3.45
N PRO A 70 15.84 4.06 3.77
CA PRO A 70 14.56 4.57 4.25
C PRO A 70 13.39 4.42 3.27
N PHE A 71 13.68 4.20 1.99
CA PHE A 71 12.75 4.45 0.89
C PHE A 71 12.24 3.15 0.27
N PRO A 72 10.93 3.05 -0.01
CA PRO A 72 10.38 1.95 -0.80
C PRO A 72 11.06 1.81 -2.16
N GLU A 73 11.39 0.58 -2.54
CA GLU A 73 12.06 0.28 -3.81
C GLU A 73 11.06 -0.17 -4.87
N CYS A 74 11.10 0.40 -6.08
CA CYS A 74 10.27 -0.08 -7.19
C CYS A 74 10.82 -1.40 -7.72
N ARG A 75 10.18 -2.51 -7.35
CA ARG A 75 10.61 -3.85 -7.76
C ARG A 75 10.19 -4.16 -9.20
N ARG A 76 9.01 -3.70 -9.62
CA ARG A 76 8.46 -4.01 -10.94
C ARG A 76 7.61 -2.86 -11.47
N VAL A 77 7.65 -2.71 -12.79
CA VAL A 77 6.74 -1.87 -13.57
C VAL A 77 6.01 -2.79 -14.54
N LEU A 78 4.69 -2.70 -14.57
CA LEU A 78 3.84 -3.49 -15.45
C LEU A 78 3.27 -2.57 -16.51
N GLU A 79 3.71 -2.80 -17.75
CA GLU A 79 3.41 -2.01 -18.93
C GLU A 79 2.50 -2.80 -19.86
N GLY A 80 1.51 -2.14 -20.44
CA GLY A 80 0.62 -2.77 -21.42
C GLY A 80 -0.71 -2.06 -21.61
N HIS A 81 -1.14 -1.28 -20.61
CA HIS A 81 -2.27 -0.38 -20.77
C HIS A 81 -1.92 0.73 -21.77
N THR A 82 -2.87 1.03 -22.66
CA THR A 82 -2.78 2.07 -23.69
C THR A 82 -3.49 3.36 -23.28
N SER A 83 -4.39 3.30 -22.29
CA SER A 83 -5.10 4.40 -21.64
C SER A 83 -4.87 4.41 -20.13
N ASN A 84 -5.39 5.47 -19.49
CA ASN A 84 -5.23 5.71 -18.06
C ASN A 84 -5.76 4.54 -17.23
N LEU A 85 -4.99 4.15 -16.21
CA LEU A 85 -5.43 3.10 -15.31
C LEU A 85 -6.53 3.61 -14.39
N ARG A 86 -7.67 2.91 -14.37
CA ARG A 86 -8.91 3.30 -13.68
C ARG A 86 -9.25 2.41 -12.50
N CYS A 87 -8.72 1.19 -12.45
CA CYS A 87 -8.79 0.28 -11.30
C CYS A 87 -7.64 -0.73 -11.37
N ALA A 88 -7.13 -1.11 -10.20
CA ALA A 88 -6.20 -2.22 -10.07
C ALA A 88 -6.46 -2.91 -8.73
N GLU A 89 -6.58 -4.23 -8.78
CA GLU A 89 -6.81 -5.07 -7.61
C GLU A 89 -5.87 -6.28 -7.65
N MET A 90 -5.53 -6.79 -6.47
CA MET A 90 -4.72 -7.99 -6.36
C MET A 90 -5.35 -8.99 -5.40
N GLN A 91 -5.42 -10.24 -5.85
CA GLN A 91 -5.88 -11.35 -5.04
C GLN A 91 -5.05 -12.59 -5.32
N ARG A 92 -4.50 -13.21 -4.25
CA ARG A 92 -3.81 -14.51 -4.30
C ARG A 92 -2.70 -14.60 -5.37
N GLY A 93 -1.92 -13.54 -5.55
CA GLY A 93 -0.81 -13.52 -6.53
C GLY A 93 -1.23 -13.23 -7.96
N ILE A 94 -2.51 -12.98 -8.19
CA ILE A 94 -3.05 -12.50 -9.46
C ILE A 94 -3.42 -11.04 -9.29
N MET A 95 -2.95 -10.21 -10.20
CA MET A 95 -3.31 -8.80 -10.24
C MET A 95 -4.17 -8.53 -11.47
N THR A 96 -5.29 -7.86 -11.26
CA THR A 96 -6.25 -7.49 -12.30
C THR A 96 -6.33 -5.98 -12.40
N SER A 97 -6.30 -5.45 -13.61
CA SER A 97 -6.36 -4.00 -13.84
C SER A 97 -7.26 -3.65 -15.00
N GLY A 98 -7.94 -2.51 -14.90
CA GLY A 98 -8.81 -1.95 -15.92
C GLY A 98 -8.49 -0.47 -16.16
N GLY A 99 -8.52 -0.06 -17.43
CA GLY A 99 -8.28 1.33 -17.83
C GLY A 99 -8.95 1.66 -19.15
N GLU A 100 -8.84 0.76 -20.11
CA GLU A 100 -9.53 0.77 -21.39
C GLU A 100 -10.83 -0.05 -21.30
N ALA A 101 -11.38 -0.42 -22.45
CA ALA A 101 -12.38 -1.47 -22.60
C ALA A 101 -11.83 -2.90 -22.34
N THR A 102 -10.55 -3.00 -22.01
CA THR A 102 -9.84 -4.25 -21.77
C THR A 102 -9.35 -4.31 -20.33
N GLY A 103 -9.60 -5.42 -19.65
CA GLY A 103 -8.95 -5.77 -18.39
C GLY A 103 -7.67 -6.57 -18.66
N ARG A 104 -6.68 -6.48 -17.77
CA ARG A 104 -5.44 -7.27 -17.86
C ARG A 104 -5.21 -8.06 -16.58
N ILE A 105 -4.64 -9.25 -16.74
CA ILE A 105 -4.30 -10.15 -15.64
C ILE A 105 -2.79 -10.34 -15.63
N TRP A 106 -2.18 -10.13 -14.48
CA TRP A 106 -0.74 -10.26 -14.27
C TRP A 106 -0.47 -11.29 -13.19
N ASN A 107 0.57 -12.09 -13.39
CA ASN A 107 1.15 -12.87 -12.31
C ASN A 107 2.06 -11.96 -11.48
N PHE A 108 1.73 -11.77 -10.22
CA PHE A 108 2.43 -10.86 -9.31
C PHE A 108 3.92 -11.22 -9.13
N GLU A 109 4.23 -12.52 -8.99
CA GLU A 109 5.60 -12.97 -8.72
C GLU A 109 6.53 -12.75 -9.90
N THR A 110 6.03 -12.96 -11.12
CA THR A 110 6.83 -12.89 -12.36
C THR A 110 6.72 -11.54 -13.06
N GLY A 111 5.66 -10.77 -12.77
CA GLY A 111 5.29 -9.56 -13.52
C GLY A 111 4.82 -9.83 -14.95
N LYS A 112 4.57 -11.09 -15.32
CA LYS A 112 4.13 -11.42 -16.68
C LYS A 112 2.62 -11.28 -16.81
N GLN A 113 2.18 -10.70 -17.92
CA GLN A 113 0.78 -10.75 -18.29
C GLN A 113 0.38 -12.19 -18.58
N THR A 114 -0.69 -12.65 -17.96
CA THR A 114 -1.23 -14.02 -18.08
C THR A 114 -2.56 -14.08 -18.79
N GLY A 115 -3.25 -12.95 -18.95
CA GLY A 115 -4.51 -12.89 -19.67
C GLY A 115 -5.00 -11.46 -19.89
N THR A 116 -6.03 -11.35 -20.73
CA THR A 116 -6.82 -10.14 -20.93
C THR A 116 -8.30 -10.49 -20.78
N PHE A 117 -9.08 -9.52 -20.32
CA PHE A 117 -10.54 -9.57 -20.32
C PHE A 117 -11.01 -8.59 -21.38
N ASP A 118 -11.59 -9.10 -22.45
CA ASP A 118 -12.12 -8.32 -23.56
C ASP A 118 -13.62 -8.63 -23.70
N GLY A 119 -14.42 -7.64 -24.11
CA GLY A 119 -15.88 -7.78 -24.22
C GLY A 119 -16.69 -6.66 -23.55
N HIS A 120 -16.02 -5.68 -22.96
CA HIS A 120 -16.67 -4.43 -22.55
C HIS A 120 -16.62 -3.44 -23.72
N ASP A 121 -17.75 -2.81 -24.04
CA ASP A 121 -17.82 -1.79 -25.10
C ASP A 121 -17.30 -0.42 -24.61
N HIS A 122 -17.11 -0.26 -23.30
CA HIS A 122 -16.70 0.98 -22.62
C HIS A 122 -15.61 0.71 -21.57
N TYR A 123 -15.05 1.77 -21.00
CA TYR A 123 -13.98 1.69 -20.00
C TYR A 123 -14.41 0.93 -18.75
N ILE A 124 -13.50 0.13 -18.20
CA ILE A 124 -13.70 -0.59 -16.94
C ILE A 124 -13.44 0.37 -15.77
N SER A 125 -14.40 0.47 -14.85
CA SER A 125 -14.26 1.15 -13.56
C SER A 125 -14.52 0.16 -12.43
N GLY A 126 -13.68 0.20 -11.39
CA GLY A 126 -13.83 -0.60 -10.17
C GLY A 126 -14.67 0.09 -9.11
#